data_AF-A0A1G2EYZ4-F1
#
_entry.id   AF-A0A1G2EYZ4-F1
#
_cell.length_a   1.000
_cell.length_b   1.000
_cell.length_c   1.000
_cell.angle_alpha   90.00
_cell.angle_beta   90.00
_cell.angle_gamma   90.00
#
_symmetry.space_group_name_H-M   'P 1'
#
loop_
_entity.id
_entity.type
_entity.pdbx_description
1 polymer ?
#
loop_
_entity_poly.entity_id
_entity_poly.type
_entity_poly.pdbx_seq_one_letter_code
_entity_poly.pdbx_strand_id
1 'polypeptide(L)'
;MENKPKTSPKDFFLHILAMVALYVGAGSFVTLIFQYINVIFPDILEKGSYYARSAYNAIRWAISVLMVVFPAYILTSWYLEKSYARNPEKRNLKIRRWILYFTIFAAAIIILADFVALVYNFLGGELTVRFVLKSFTIFAVAGAVFGYYFYDIRKHKTE
;
A
#
# COMPACT_ATOMS: atom_id res chain seq x y z
N MET A 1 -21.63 32.74 -10.50
CA MET A 1 -20.64 32.44 -9.44
C MET A 1 -20.63 30.94 -9.27
N GLU A 2 -19.54 30.29 -9.71
CA GLU A 2 -19.39 28.84 -9.72
C GLU A 2 -19.35 28.32 -8.28
N ASN A 3 -20.41 27.63 -7.84
CA ASN A 3 -20.55 27.12 -6.48
C ASN A 3 -19.69 25.86 -6.35
N LYS A 4 -18.37 26.05 -6.16
CA LYS A 4 -17.45 24.92 -5.93
C LYS A 4 -17.92 24.16 -4.68
N PRO A 5 -18.12 22.83 -4.75
CA PRO A 5 -18.50 22.06 -3.59
C PRO A 5 -17.40 22.24 -2.53
N LYS A 6 -17.75 22.89 -1.41
CA LYS A 6 -16.81 23.11 -0.31
C LYS A 6 -16.50 21.76 0.33
N THR A 7 -15.23 21.36 0.28
CA THR A 7 -14.74 20.20 1.04
C THR A 7 -15.00 20.43 2.52
N SER A 8 -15.85 19.61 3.14
CA SER A 8 -16.01 19.65 4.59
C SER A 8 -14.73 19.13 5.25
N PRO A 9 -14.32 19.65 6.43
CA PRO A 9 -13.23 19.04 7.21
C PRO A 9 -13.41 17.54 7.42
N LYS A 10 -14.65 17.07 7.59
CA LYS A 10 -14.97 15.64 7.68
C LYS A 10 -14.56 14.86 6.43
N ASP A 11 -14.85 15.40 5.25
CA ASP A 11 -14.51 14.77 3.98
C ASP A 11 -12.98 14.73 3.81
N PHE A 12 -12.28 15.79 4.21
CA PHE A 12 -10.81 15.86 4.20
C PHE A 12 -10.18 14.75 5.06
N PHE A 13 -10.56 14.68 6.35
CA PHE A 13 -10.00 13.69 7.27
C PHE A 13 -10.35 12.26 6.89
N LEU A 14 -11.53 12.00 6.33
CA LEU A 14 -11.89 10.66 5.85
C LEU A 14 -11.00 10.17 4.70
N HIS A 15 -10.65 11.05 3.75
CA HIS A 15 -9.76 10.66 2.65
C HIS A 15 -8.34 10.41 3.14
N ILE A 16 -7.83 11.26 4.06
CA ILE A 16 -6.52 11.04 4.68
C ILE A 16 -6.51 9.74 5.49
N LEU A 17 -7.56 9.49 6.27
CA LEU A 17 -7.67 8.25 7.04
C LEU A 17 -7.65 7.02 6.13
N ALA A 18 -8.41 7.04 5.03
CA ALA A 18 -8.40 5.95 4.06
C ALA A 18 -7.01 5.77 3.41
N MET A 19 -6.33 6.86 3.07
CA MET A 19 -4.98 6.84 2.48
C MET A 19 -3.94 6.29 3.46
N VAL A 20 -3.93 6.77 4.71
CA VAL A 20 -3.03 6.28 5.75
C VAL A 20 -3.31 4.81 6.04
N ALA A 21 -4.59 4.42 6.17
CA ALA A 21 -4.96 3.04 6.41
C ALA A 21 -4.52 2.11 5.27
N LEU A 22 -4.64 2.55 4.02
CA LEU A 22 -4.10 1.83 2.87
C LEU A 22 -2.59 1.63 2.99
N TYR A 23 -1.83 2.69 3.25
CA TYR A 23 -0.36 2.63 3.24
C TYR A 23 0.19 1.83 4.39
N VAL A 24 -0.36 2.03 5.60
CA VAL A 24 0.00 1.27 6.78
C VAL A 24 -0.39 -0.20 6.60
N GLY A 25 -1.60 -0.48 6.09
CA GLY A 25 -2.04 -1.84 5.80
C GLY A 25 -1.16 -2.54 4.76
N ALA A 26 -0.89 -1.91 3.63
CA ALA A 26 -0.03 -2.45 2.58
C ALA A 26 1.41 -2.68 3.08
N GLY A 27 1.98 -1.71 3.81
CA GLY A 27 3.31 -1.82 4.39
C GLY A 27 3.42 -2.93 5.43
N SER A 28 2.40 -3.09 6.30
CA SER A 28 2.33 -4.21 7.23
C SER A 28 2.17 -5.55 6.53
N PHE A 29 1.39 -5.62 5.45
CA PHE A 29 1.28 -6.84 4.64
C PHE A 29 2.61 -7.23 3.98
N VAL A 30 3.29 -6.27 3.34
CA VAL A 30 4.65 -6.50 2.79
C VAL A 30 5.60 -6.97 3.88
N THR A 31 5.60 -6.29 5.04
CA THR A 31 6.42 -6.69 6.19
C THR A 31 6.13 -8.12 6.62
N LEU A 32 4.85 -8.49 6.74
CA LEU A 32 4.44 -9.83 7.13
C LEU A 32 5.01 -10.89 6.19
N ILE A 33 4.83 -10.70 4.88
CA ILE A 33 5.34 -11.62 3.86
C ILE A 33 6.87 -11.67 3.87
N PHE A 34 7.55 -10.52 4.05
CA PHE A 34 9.01 -10.47 4.17
C PHE A 34 9.52 -11.29 5.34
N GLN A 35 8.86 -11.21 6.50
CA GLN A 35 9.27 -11.99 7.66
C GLN A 35 8.98 -13.48 7.48
N TYR A 36 7.86 -13.86 6.84
CA TYR A 36 7.65 -15.26 6.47
C TYR A 36 8.74 -15.78 5.53
N ILE A 37 9.14 -14.99 4.53
CA ILE A 37 10.26 -15.33 3.63
C ILE A 37 11.55 -15.52 4.43
N ASN A 38 11.86 -14.63 5.38
CA ASN A 38 13.06 -14.75 6.22
C ASN A 38 13.04 -16.02 7.08
N VAL A 39 11.88 -16.41 7.62
CA VAL A 39 11.74 -17.61 8.46
C VAL A 39 11.85 -18.90 7.63
N ILE A 40 11.29 -18.92 6.42
CA ILE A 40 11.33 -20.10 5.53
C ILE A 40 12.69 -20.24 4.84
N PHE A 41 13.32 -19.12 4.49
CA PHE A 41 14.62 -19.06 3.81
C PHE A 41 15.63 -18.26 4.65
N PRO A 42 16.08 -18.80 5.80
CA PRO A 42 17.01 -18.11 6.68
C PRO A 42 18.39 -17.92 6.01
N ASP A 43 19.05 -16.80 6.31
CA ASP A 43 20.43 -16.59 5.87
C ASP A 43 21.40 -17.50 6.63
N ILE A 44 22.40 -18.01 5.92
CA ILE A 44 23.51 -18.76 6.50
C ILE A 44 24.32 -17.89 7.47
N LEU A 45 24.31 -16.56 7.25
CA LEU A 45 24.95 -15.56 8.12
C LEU A 45 24.10 -15.17 9.34
N GLU A 46 22.78 -15.40 9.31
CA GLU A 46 21.84 -15.02 10.38
C GLU A 46 21.59 -16.18 11.35
N LYS A 47 22.66 -16.73 11.93
CA LYS A 47 22.56 -17.86 12.88
C LYS A 47 22.33 -17.34 14.30
N GLY A 48 21.15 -17.60 14.87
CA GLY A 48 20.90 -17.41 16.31
C GLY A 48 19.44 -17.27 16.72
N SER A 49 19.16 -17.54 18.00
CA SER A 49 17.83 -17.40 18.61
C SER A 49 17.29 -15.96 18.59
N TYR A 50 18.19 -14.97 18.52
CA TYR A 50 17.84 -13.55 18.46
C TYR A 50 17.15 -13.16 17.14
N TYR A 51 17.65 -13.65 16.01
CA TYR A 51 17.10 -13.35 14.68
C TYR A 51 15.69 -13.90 14.52
N ALA A 52 15.51 -15.18 14.89
CA ALA A 52 14.18 -15.81 14.89
C ALA A 52 13.20 -15.04 15.77
N ARG A 53 13.60 -14.65 16.99
CA ARG A 53 12.75 -13.86 17.90
C ARG A 53 12.36 -12.50 17.32
N SER A 54 13.29 -11.82 16.64
CA SER A 54 13.02 -10.55 15.97
C SER A 54 11.97 -10.72 14.85
N ALA A 55 12.15 -11.73 13.99
CA ALA A 55 11.21 -12.03 12.91
C ALA A 55 9.80 -12.34 13.46
N TYR A 56 9.69 -13.17 14.50
CA TYR A 56 8.40 -13.48 15.13
C TYR A 56 7.73 -12.24 15.78
N ASN A 57 8.51 -11.34 16.37
CA ASN A 57 7.99 -10.08 16.91
C ASN A 57 7.43 -9.19 15.79
N ALA A 58 8.15 -9.06 14.68
CA ALA A 58 7.70 -8.29 13.52
C ALA A 58 6.45 -8.90 12.87
N ILE A 59 6.35 -10.23 12.79
CA ILE A 59 5.13 -10.94 12.35
C ILE A 59 3.94 -10.59 13.24
N ARG A 60 4.10 -10.70 14.56
CA ARG A 60 3.03 -10.36 15.53
C ARG A 60 2.59 -8.91 15.40
N TRP A 61 3.53 -7.99 15.25
CA TRP A 61 3.23 -6.58 15.03
C TRP A 61 2.45 -6.36 13.73
N ALA A 62 2.93 -6.92 12.62
CA ALA A 62 2.28 -6.77 11.33
C ALA A 62 0.85 -7.34 11.33
N ILE A 63 0.63 -8.51 11.95
CA ILE A 63 -0.72 -9.08 12.13
C ILE A 63 -1.60 -8.16 12.96
N SER A 64 -1.11 -7.65 14.09
CA SER A 64 -1.88 -6.73 14.94
C SER A 64 -2.31 -5.47 14.17
N VAL A 65 -1.41 -4.89 13.38
CA VAL A 65 -1.74 -3.73 12.54
C VAL A 65 -2.78 -4.10 11.50
N LEU A 66 -2.61 -5.21 10.78
CA LEU A 66 -3.58 -5.65 9.76
C LEU A 66 -4.97 -5.90 10.35
N MET A 67 -5.05 -6.58 11.50
CA MET A 67 -6.32 -6.88 12.16
C MET A 67 -7.14 -5.63 12.51
N VAL A 68 -6.48 -4.49 12.72
CA VAL A 68 -7.14 -3.22 13.10
C VAL A 68 -7.29 -2.29 11.90
N VAL A 69 -6.21 -2.06 11.17
CA VAL A 69 -6.13 -1.07 10.09
C VAL A 69 -6.84 -1.54 8.83
N PHE A 70 -6.81 -2.84 8.52
CA PHE A 70 -7.46 -3.34 7.31
C PHE A 70 -8.99 -3.20 7.38
N PRO A 71 -9.69 -3.60 8.47
CA PRO A 71 -11.11 -3.31 8.62
C PRO A 71 -11.42 -1.80 8.58
N ALA A 72 -10.59 -0.97 9.21
CA ALA A 72 -10.75 0.49 9.17
C ALA A 72 -10.66 1.05 7.73
N TYR A 73 -9.72 0.54 6.92
CA TYR A 73 -9.61 0.89 5.50
C TYR A 73 -10.87 0.50 4.72
N ILE A 74 -11.38 -0.72 4.89
CA ILE A 74 -12.60 -1.18 4.20
C ILE A 74 -13.79 -0.31 4.60
N LEU A 75 -13.99 -0.06 5.89
CA LEU A 75 -15.12 0.73 6.39
C LEU A 75 -15.07 2.18 5.90
N THR A 76 -13.90 2.80 5.92
CA THR A 76 -13.73 4.18 5.43
C THR A 76 -13.91 4.28 3.92
N SER A 77 -13.36 3.35 3.16
CA SER A 77 -13.54 3.28 1.71
C SER A 77 -15.00 3.03 1.32
N TRP A 78 -15.68 2.11 2.02
CA TRP A 78 -17.11 1.86 1.82
C TRP A 78 -17.97 3.08 2.15
N TYR A 79 -17.65 3.79 3.23
CA TYR A 79 -18.34 5.02 3.60
C TYR A 79 -18.15 6.12 2.55
N LEU A 80 -16.94 6.27 2.00
CA LEU A 80 -16.64 7.22 0.93
C LEU A 80 -17.43 6.90 -0.35
N GLU A 81 -17.44 5.64 -0.80
CA GLU A 81 -18.22 5.20 -1.97
C GLU A 81 -19.73 5.45 -1.79
N LYS A 82 -20.28 5.12 -0.61
CA LYS A 82 -21.68 5.40 -0.29
C LYS A 82 -22.00 6.89 -0.27
N SER A 83 -21.05 7.72 0.16
CA SER A 83 -21.17 9.18 0.14
C SER A 83 -21.20 9.73 -1.30
N TYR A 84 -20.36 9.19 -2.19
CA TYR A 84 -20.36 9.56 -3.61
C TYR A 84 -21.65 9.17 -4.33
N ALA A 85 -22.21 7.99 -4.01
CA ALA A 85 -23.48 7.56 -4.58
C ALA A 85 -24.66 8.49 -4.21
N ARG A 86 -24.60 9.11 -3.03
CA ARG A 86 -25.63 10.06 -2.55
C ARG A 86 -25.41 11.49 -3.06
N ASN A 87 -24.15 11.91 -3.24
CA ASN A 87 -23.79 13.23 -3.73
C ASN A 87 -22.69 13.12 -4.80
N PRO A 88 -23.07 13.00 -6.08
CA PRO A 88 -22.11 12.84 -7.18
C PRO A 88 -21.09 13.98 -7.27
N GLU A 89 -21.47 15.20 -6.87
CA GLU A 89 -20.58 16.38 -6.86
C GLU A 89 -19.36 16.21 -5.95
N LYS A 90 -19.46 15.39 -4.89
CA LYS A 90 -18.33 15.09 -4.00
C LYS A 90 -17.25 14.23 -4.67
N ARG A 91 -17.56 13.60 -5.80
CA ARG A 91 -16.60 12.79 -6.57
C ARG A 91 -15.54 13.65 -7.26
N ASN A 92 -15.87 14.92 -7.52
CA ASN A 92 -15.03 15.94 -8.17
C ASN A 92 -14.21 16.78 -7.18
N LEU A 93 -14.20 16.42 -5.88
CA LEU A 93 -13.38 17.14 -4.92
C LEU A 93 -11.90 17.04 -5.31
N LYS A 94 -11.25 18.21 -5.43
CA LYS A 94 -9.83 18.34 -5.78
C LYS A 94 -8.93 17.47 -4.91
N ILE A 95 -9.30 17.29 -3.64
CA ILE A 95 -8.51 16.48 -2.70
C ILE A 95 -8.48 14.99 -3.05
N ARG A 96 -9.61 14.41 -3.49
CA ARG A 96 -9.66 13.01 -3.92
C ARG A 96 -8.73 12.80 -5.10
N ARG A 97 -8.80 13.70 -6.09
CA ARG A 97 -7.93 13.67 -7.27
C ARG A 97 -6.46 13.70 -6.85
N TRP A 98 -6.06 14.65 -6.01
CA TRP A 98 -4.66 14.76 -5.58
C TRP A 98 -4.17 13.50 -4.85
N ILE A 99 -4.98 12.93 -3.96
CA ILE A 99 -4.64 11.68 -3.24
C ILE A 99 -4.50 10.50 -4.20
N LEU A 100 -5.44 10.33 -5.14
CA LEU A 100 -5.39 9.25 -6.13
C LEU A 100 -4.13 9.31 -6.99
N TYR A 101 -3.83 10.47 -7.57
CA TYR A 101 -2.63 10.66 -8.38
C TYR A 101 -1.35 10.46 -7.55
N PHE A 102 -1.34 10.93 -6.31
CA PHE A 102 -0.21 10.72 -5.40
C PHE A 102 0.00 9.23 -5.09
N THR A 103 -1.07 8.47 -4.84
CA THR A 103 -0.96 7.02 -4.58
C THR A 103 -0.42 6.25 -5.79
N ILE A 104 -0.92 6.55 -6.99
CA ILE A 104 -0.43 5.92 -8.22
C ILE A 104 1.03 6.30 -8.47
N PHE A 105 1.40 7.56 -8.26
CA PHE A 105 2.78 8.04 -8.41
C PHE A 105 3.73 7.36 -7.42
N ALA A 106 3.35 7.27 -6.14
CA ALA A 106 4.13 6.58 -5.12
C ALA A 106 4.29 5.09 -5.44
N ALA A 107 3.22 4.42 -5.88
CA ALA A 107 3.29 3.02 -6.29
C ALA A 107 4.22 2.81 -7.48
N ALA A 108 4.20 3.70 -8.48
CA ALA A 108 5.11 3.64 -9.61
C ALA A 108 6.58 3.82 -9.20
N ILE A 109 6.87 4.76 -8.30
CA ILE A 109 8.23 4.94 -7.75
C ILE A 109 8.70 3.67 -7.02
N ILE A 110 7.84 3.08 -6.19
CA ILE A 110 8.16 1.85 -5.44
C ILE A 110 8.50 0.71 -6.41
N ILE A 111 7.68 0.53 -7.45
CA ILE A 111 7.92 -0.49 -8.50
C ILE A 111 9.25 -0.25 -9.21
N LEU A 112 9.55 1.00 -9.59
CA LEU A 112 10.81 1.34 -10.26
C LEU A 112 12.02 1.11 -9.34
N ALA A 113 11.93 1.55 -8.09
CA ALA A 113 13.00 1.36 -7.10
C ALA A 113 13.27 -0.13 -6.84
N ASP A 114 12.21 -0.94 -6.73
CA ASP A 114 12.33 -2.38 -6.55
C ASP A 114 12.94 -3.07 -7.79
N PHE A 115 12.55 -2.63 -8.99
CA PHE A 115 13.16 -3.14 -10.23
C PHE A 115 14.65 -2.77 -10.34
N VAL A 116 15.03 -1.54 -9.97
CA VAL A 116 16.43 -1.12 -9.90
C VAL A 116 17.21 -1.98 -8.91
N ALA A 117 16.66 -2.21 -7.71
CA ALA A 117 17.28 -3.10 -6.74
C ALA A 117 17.44 -4.52 -7.27
N LEU A 118 16.44 -5.03 -8.01
CA LEU A 118 16.49 -6.35 -8.61
C LEU A 118 17.59 -6.46 -9.66
N VAL A 119 17.68 -5.51 -10.58
CA VAL A 119 18.75 -5.48 -11.59
C VAL A 119 20.11 -5.33 -10.94
N TYR A 120 20.26 -4.45 -9.94
CA TYR A 120 21.52 -4.24 -9.24
C TYR A 120 22.04 -5.54 -8.60
N ASN A 121 21.19 -6.24 -7.83
CA ASN A 121 21.58 -7.49 -7.18
C ASN A 121 21.79 -8.63 -8.18
N PHE A 122 21.04 -8.63 -9.30
CA PHE A 122 21.24 -9.58 -10.40
C PHE A 122 22.63 -9.42 -11.03
N LEU A 123 23.01 -8.18 -11.36
CA LEU A 123 24.31 -7.87 -11.96
C LEU A 123 25.49 -8.14 -11.02
N GLY A 124 25.29 -7.99 -9.70
CA GLY A 124 26.28 -8.33 -8.69
C GLY A 124 26.48 -9.84 -8.48
N GLY A 125 25.61 -10.69 -9.04
CA GLY A 125 25.62 -12.14 -8.78
C GLY A 125 25.14 -12.52 -7.36
N GLU A 126 24.55 -11.57 -6.63
CA GLU A 126 24.09 -11.73 -5.24
C GLU A 126 22.57 -12.05 -5.16
N LEU A 127 21.98 -12.47 -6.28
CA LEU A 127 20.54 -12.73 -6.35
C LEU A 127 20.17 -13.98 -5.55
N THR A 128 19.60 -13.76 -4.36
CA THR A 128 19.11 -14.84 -3.49
C THR A 128 17.62 -15.12 -3.69
N VAL A 129 17.18 -16.35 -3.44
CA VAL A 129 15.75 -16.74 -3.53
C VAL A 129 14.87 -15.82 -2.69
N ARG A 130 15.29 -15.51 -1.46
CA ARG A 130 14.61 -14.55 -0.57
C ARG A 130 14.46 -13.16 -1.19
N PHE A 131 15.47 -12.69 -1.89
CA PHE A 131 15.47 -11.36 -2.49
C PHE A 131 14.46 -11.33 -3.65
N VAL A 132 14.46 -12.35 -4.50
CA VAL A 132 13.48 -12.50 -5.58
C VAL A 132 12.04 -12.56 -5.04
N LEU A 133 11.80 -13.35 -3.98
CA LEU A 133 10.47 -13.44 -3.37
C LEU A 133 10.01 -12.12 -2.74
N LYS A 134 10.93 -11.38 -2.10
CA LYS A 134 10.65 -10.06 -1.53
C LYS A 134 10.33 -9.02 -2.61
N SER A 135 11.12 -8.98 -3.67
CA SER A 135 10.86 -8.10 -4.81
C SER A 135 9.53 -8.44 -5.48
N PHE A 136 9.25 -9.73 -5.72
CA PHE A 136 7.95 -10.17 -6.24
C PHE A 136 6.77 -9.73 -5.36
N THR A 137 6.95 -9.78 -4.03
CA THR A 137 5.94 -9.29 -3.08
C THR A 137 5.70 -7.79 -3.25
N ILE A 138 6.76 -6.97 -3.42
CA ILE A 138 6.62 -5.54 -3.68
C ILE A 138 5.89 -5.31 -4.99
N PHE A 139 6.28 -5.97 -6.08
CA PHE A 139 5.58 -5.86 -7.37
C PHE A 139 4.11 -6.24 -7.27
N ALA A 140 3.78 -7.33 -6.58
CA ALA A 140 2.40 -7.77 -6.42
C ALA A 140 1.56 -6.75 -5.64
N VAL A 141 2.07 -6.24 -4.51
CA VAL A 141 1.34 -5.29 -3.66
C VAL A 141 1.24 -3.91 -4.32
N ALA A 142 2.36 -3.34 -4.75
CA ALA A 142 2.38 -2.03 -5.40
C ALA A 142 1.62 -2.07 -6.74
N GLY A 143 1.74 -3.17 -7.49
CA GLY A 143 0.99 -3.41 -8.73
C GLY A 143 -0.52 -3.54 -8.50
N ALA A 144 -0.96 -4.21 -7.44
CA ALA A 144 -2.37 -4.29 -7.07
C ALA A 144 -2.94 -2.92 -6.68
N VAL A 145 -2.21 -2.15 -5.87
CA VAL A 145 -2.59 -0.78 -5.48
C VAL A 145 -2.65 0.12 -6.72
N PHE A 146 -1.60 0.12 -7.53
CA PHE A 146 -1.54 0.87 -8.79
C PHE A 146 -2.72 0.51 -9.70
N GLY A 147 -2.93 -0.79 -9.95
CA GLY A 147 -3.98 -1.28 -10.84
C GLY A 147 -5.38 -0.92 -10.36
N TYR A 148 -5.66 -1.07 -9.06
CA TYR A 148 -6.94 -0.69 -8.47
C TYR A 148 -7.25 0.79 -8.65
N TYR A 149 -6.30 1.67 -8.30
CA TYR A 149 -6.52 3.12 -8.37
C TYR A 149 -6.45 3.65 -9.81
N PHE A 150 -5.63 3.06 -10.67
CA PHE A 150 -5.61 3.40 -12.10
C PHE A 150 -6.95 3.04 -12.77
N TYR A 151 -7.50 1.88 -12.44
CA TYR A 151 -8.83 1.49 -12.89
C TYR A 151 -9.92 2.43 -12.38
N ASP A 152 -9.86 2.85 -11.11
CA ASP A 152 -10.79 3.82 -10.52
C ASP A 152 -10.77 5.16 -11.28
N ILE A 153 -9.58 5.69 -11.60
CA ILE A 153 -9.44 6.92 -12.40
C ILE A 153 -10.07 6.73 -13.79
N ARG A 154 -9.77 5.62 -14.47
CA ARG A 154 -10.26 5.38 -15.83
C ARG A 154 -11.77 5.20 -15.89
N LYS A 155 -12.35 4.51 -14.90
CA LYS A 155 -13.80 4.26 -14.81
C LYS A 155 -14.58 5.53 -14.53
N HIS A 156 -14.00 6.47 -13.79
CA HIS A 156 -14.71 7.65 -13.29
C HIS A 156 -14.36 8.96 -13.99
N LYS A 157 -13.67 8.93 -15.14
CA LYS A 157 -13.31 10.08 -16.00
C LYS A 157 -13.27 11.39 -15.21
N THR A 158 -12.37 11.46 -14.23
CA THR A 158 -12.02 12.73 -13.58
C THR A 158 -11.23 13.55 -14.59
N GLU A 159 -11.93 14.13 -15.57
CA GLU A 159 -11.44 15.21 -16.43
C GLU A 159 -11.49 16.53 -15.66
#